data_AF-G8M252-F1
#
_entry.id   AF-G8M252-F1
#
_cell.length_a   1.000
_cell.length_b   1.000
_cell.length_c   1.000
_cell.angle_alpha   90.00
_cell.angle_beta   90.00
_cell.angle_gamma   90.00
#
_symmetry.space_group_name_H-M   'P 1'
#
loop_
_entity.id
_entity.type
_entity.pdbx_description
1 polymer ?
#
loop_
_entity_poly.entity_id
_entity_poly.type
_entity_poly.pdbx_seq_one_letter_code
_entity_poly.pdbx_strand_id
1 'polypeptide(L)'
;MIEKKDDFIREILSISQSVVEKEKVDYNVEKFKESFFRQSSHSPENLESMNYIEYGAVRIKYLGNRRVFGLKVKDKDILLSDIIYFLESDEICRIIKNEFPELTVKEIEAVQRVFTIIMSGLECLELDD
;
A
#
# COMPACT_ATOMS: atom_id res chain seq x y z
N MET A 1 22.75 19.71 0.18
CA MET A 1 21.42 19.79 -0.47
C MET A 1 20.67 18.51 -0.11
N ILE A 2 19.44 18.61 0.40
CA ILE A 2 18.61 17.46 0.81
C ILE A 2 17.40 17.44 -0.12
N GLU A 3 17.12 16.29 -0.74
CA GLU A 3 16.00 16.09 -1.66
C GLU A 3 14.95 15.18 -0.99
N LYS A 4 13.68 15.57 -1.07
CA LYS A 4 12.55 14.73 -0.64
C LYS A 4 12.05 13.92 -1.83
N LYS A 5 12.01 12.60 -1.70
CA LYS A 5 11.43 11.69 -2.69
C LYS A 5 10.08 11.17 -2.20
N ASP A 6 9.00 11.79 -2.66
CA ASP A 6 7.63 11.44 -2.28
C ASP A 6 6.63 11.47 -3.45
N ASP A 7 7.13 11.41 -4.69
CA ASP A 7 6.30 11.51 -5.90
C ASP A 7 5.19 10.45 -5.95
N PHE A 8 5.52 9.20 -5.59
CA PHE A 8 4.53 8.12 -5.62
C PHE A 8 3.45 8.31 -4.57
N ILE A 9 3.85 8.69 -3.35
CA ILE A 9 2.91 8.96 -2.26
C ILE A 9 2.00 10.14 -2.61
N ARG A 10 2.53 11.22 -3.20
CA ARG A 10 1.72 12.36 -3.64
C ARG A 10 0.72 11.97 -4.72
N GLU A 11 1.10 11.10 -5.66
CA GLU A 11 0.18 10.62 -6.68
C GLU A 11 -0.95 9.79 -6.06
N ILE A 12 -0.63 8.87 -5.12
CA ILE A 12 -1.63 8.09 -4.40
C ILE A 12 -2.61 9.00 -3.64
N LEU A 13 -2.10 10.01 -2.92
CA LEU A 13 -2.92 10.97 -2.20
C LEU A 13 -3.80 11.82 -3.15
N SER A 14 -3.30 12.14 -4.34
CA SER A 14 -4.11 12.83 -5.36
C SER A 14 -5.23 11.93 -5.89
N ILE A 15 -4.98 10.64 -6.07
CA ILE A 15 -5.98 9.66 -6.52
C ILE A 15 -7.04 9.45 -5.43
N SER A 16 -6.59 9.26 -4.18
CA SER A 16 -7.48 9.06 -3.03
C SER A 16 -8.41 10.26 -2.82
N GLN A 17 -7.89 11.48 -2.92
CA GLN A 17 -8.69 12.70 -2.87
C GLN A 17 -9.73 12.76 -3.99
N SER A 18 -9.36 12.41 -5.23
CA SER A 18 -10.31 12.35 -6.35
C SER A 18 -11.38 11.27 -6.14
N VAL A 19 -11.07 10.16 -5.48
CA VAL A 19 -12.05 9.12 -5.12
C VAL A 19 -13.03 9.64 -4.07
N VAL A 20 -12.56 10.37 -3.06
CA VAL A 20 -13.44 10.99 -2.06
C VAL A 20 -14.41 11.98 -2.72
N GLU A 21 -13.94 12.77 -3.69
CA GLU A 21 -14.75 13.78 -4.38
C GLU A 21 -15.74 13.21 -5.39
N LYS A 22 -15.40 12.09 -6.04
CA LYS A 22 -16.16 11.55 -7.20
C LYS A 22 -16.80 10.18 -6.94
N GLU A 23 -16.51 9.58 -5.79
CA GLU A 23 -16.95 8.24 -5.37
C GLU A 23 -16.60 7.11 -6.35
N LYS A 24 -15.61 7.33 -7.22
CA LYS A 24 -15.15 6.38 -8.23
C LYS A 24 -13.64 6.48 -8.45
N VAL A 25 -13.04 5.36 -8.84
CA VAL A 25 -11.63 5.30 -9.24
C VAL A 25 -11.51 5.75 -10.69
N ASP A 26 -10.78 6.84 -10.91
CA ASP A 26 -10.53 7.41 -12.24
C ASP A 26 -9.22 8.19 -12.19
N TYR A 27 -8.15 7.60 -12.74
CA TYR A 27 -6.81 8.17 -12.75
C TYR A 27 -6.02 7.73 -13.98
N ASN A 28 -4.94 8.46 -14.28
CA ASN A 28 -4.02 8.10 -15.35
C ASN A 28 -3.04 7.03 -14.88
N VAL A 29 -3.21 5.81 -15.38
CA VAL A 29 -2.38 4.64 -15.02
C VAL A 29 -0.91 4.84 -15.36
N GLU A 30 -0.59 5.45 -16.51
CA GLU A 30 0.81 5.69 -16.90
C GLU A 30 1.47 6.70 -15.96
N LYS A 31 0.77 7.79 -15.61
CA LYS A 31 1.25 8.77 -14.63
C LYS A 31 1.50 8.14 -13.26
N PHE A 32 0.63 7.22 -12.83
CA PHE A 32 0.77 6.46 -11.59
C PHE A 32 1.99 5.54 -11.60
N LYS A 33 2.25 4.83 -12.71
CA LYS A 33 3.47 4.02 -12.85
C LYS A 33 4.71 4.89 -12.89
N GLU A 34 4.71 5.98 -13.66
CA GLU A 34 5.82 6.92 -13.72
C GLU A 34 6.18 7.53 -12.37
N SER A 35 5.18 7.86 -11.52
CA SER A 35 5.47 8.42 -10.19
C SER A 35 6.17 7.40 -9.28
N PHE A 36 5.87 6.10 -9.42
CA PHE A 36 6.63 5.04 -8.75
C PHE A 36 8.10 4.99 -9.24
N PHE A 37 8.33 5.11 -10.55
CA PHE A 37 9.68 5.06 -11.13
C PHE A 37 10.51 6.33 -10.92
N ARG A 38 9.88 7.48 -10.70
CA ARG A 38 10.60 8.70 -10.27
C ARG A 38 11.19 8.55 -8.87
N GLN A 39 10.54 7.77 -8.01
CA GLN A 39 10.98 7.51 -6.64
C GLN A 39 11.94 6.31 -6.52
N SER A 40 11.89 5.36 -7.45
CA SER A 40 12.68 4.12 -7.45
C SER A 40 13.68 4.06 -8.62
N SER A 41 14.49 2.99 -8.70
CA SER A 41 15.26 2.70 -9.91
C SER A 41 14.35 2.12 -10.99
N HIS A 42 14.62 2.42 -12.26
CA HIS A 42 13.94 1.80 -13.41
C HIS A 42 14.49 0.37 -13.67
N SER A 43 14.57 -0.45 -12.63
CA SER A 43 15.00 -1.84 -12.77
C SER A 43 13.88 -2.70 -13.36
N PRO A 44 14.20 -3.82 -14.05
CA PRO A 44 13.20 -4.74 -14.56
C PRO A 44 12.20 -5.21 -13.49
N GLU A 45 12.66 -5.43 -12.26
CA GLU A 45 11.84 -5.89 -11.14
C GLU A 45 10.80 -4.84 -10.73
N ASN A 46 11.18 -3.56 -10.71
CA ASN A 46 10.27 -2.46 -10.41
C ASN A 46 9.24 -2.26 -11.54
N LEU A 47 9.68 -2.37 -12.80
CA LEU A 47 8.78 -2.29 -13.95
C LEU A 47 7.74 -3.42 -13.94
N GLU A 48 8.18 -4.62 -13.59
CA GLU A 48 7.32 -5.80 -13.50
C GLU A 48 6.33 -5.71 -12.32
N SER A 49 6.78 -5.26 -11.15
CA SER A 49 5.92 -5.18 -9.96
C SER A 49 4.68 -4.31 -10.20
N MET A 50 4.84 -3.17 -10.87
CA MET A 50 3.73 -2.25 -11.18
C MET A 50 2.75 -2.78 -12.23
N ASN A 51 2.99 -3.94 -12.85
CA ASN A 51 1.98 -4.62 -13.67
C ASN A 51 0.98 -5.43 -12.83
N TYR A 52 1.32 -5.73 -11.58
CA TYR A 52 0.48 -6.50 -10.65
C TYR A 52 -0.26 -5.64 -9.63
N ILE A 53 0.01 -4.34 -9.59
CA ILE A 53 -0.54 -3.41 -8.60
C ILE A 53 -1.37 -2.34 -9.30
N GLU A 54 -2.51 -2.02 -8.71
CA GLU A 54 -3.37 -0.91 -9.11
C GLU A 54 -3.90 -0.18 -7.88
N TYR A 55 -4.30 1.08 -8.04
CA TYR A 55 -5.25 1.70 -7.11
C TYR A 55 -6.66 1.33 -7.55
N GLY A 56 -7.47 0.75 -6.66
CA GLY A 56 -8.79 0.24 -7.01
C GLY A 56 -9.72 0.05 -5.81
N ALA A 57 -10.94 -0.39 -6.07
CA ALA A 57 -11.93 -0.69 -5.04
C ALA A 57 -11.90 -2.19 -4.68
N VAL A 58 -12.05 -2.48 -3.39
CA VAL A 58 -12.16 -3.82 -2.80
C VAL A 58 -13.40 -3.85 -1.91
N ARG A 59 -14.19 -4.93 -1.96
CA ARG A 59 -15.31 -5.14 -1.04
C ARG A 59 -14.87 -6.01 0.14
N ILE A 60 -14.91 -5.44 1.34
CA ILE A 60 -14.41 -6.10 2.54
C ILE A 60 -15.57 -6.73 3.33
N LYS A 61 -15.57 -8.07 3.41
CA LYS A 61 -16.62 -8.84 4.09
C LYS A 61 -16.74 -8.51 5.58
N TYR A 62 -15.61 -8.38 6.29
CA TYR A 62 -15.60 -8.11 7.73
C TYR A 62 -15.99 -6.66 8.10
N LEU A 63 -16.07 -5.76 7.11
CA LEU A 63 -16.61 -4.41 7.27
C LEU A 63 -18.04 -4.31 6.73
N GLY A 64 -18.83 -5.38 6.81
CA GLY A 64 -20.21 -5.36 6.32
C GLY A 64 -20.33 -5.21 4.80
N ASN A 65 -19.33 -5.71 4.05
CA ASN A 65 -19.28 -5.63 2.58
C ASN A 65 -19.14 -4.19 2.02
N ARG A 66 -18.60 -3.28 2.84
CA ARG A 66 -18.23 -1.90 2.44
C ARG A 66 -17.12 -1.88 1.40
N ARG A 67 -17.11 -0.82 0.58
CA ARG A 67 -16.01 -0.54 -0.34
C ARG A 67 -14.86 0.14 0.38
N VAL A 68 -13.66 -0.40 0.17
CA VAL A 68 -12.40 0.25 0.51
C VAL A 68 -11.67 0.53 -0.79
N PHE A 69 -11.15 1.74 -0.95
CA PHE A 69 -10.37 2.15 -2.10
C PHE A 69 -8.92 2.29 -1.70
N GLY A 70 -8.00 1.66 -2.41
CA GLY A 70 -6.60 1.68 -2.04
C GLY A 70 -5.72 0.94 -3.04
N LEU A 71 -4.45 0.79 -2.70
CA LEU A 71 -3.56 -0.09 -3.44
C LEU A 71 -3.99 -1.54 -3.24
N LYS A 72 -4.18 -2.25 -4.35
CA LYS A 72 -4.60 -3.66 -4.37
C LYS A 72 -3.81 -4.46 -5.39
N VAL A 73 -3.86 -5.79 -5.26
CA VAL A 73 -3.41 -6.68 -6.33
C VAL A 73 -4.40 -6.58 -7.48
N LYS A 74 -3.87 -6.31 -8.67
CA LYS A 74 -4.66 -6.13 -9.89
C LYS A 74 -5.60 -7.31 -10.11
N ASP A 75 -6.85 -7.01 -10.45
CA ASP A 75 -7.93 -7.98 -10.70
C ASP A 75 -8.29 -8.88 -9.50
N LYS A 76 -7.83 -8.56 -8.27
CA LYS A 76 -8.15 -9.32 -7.04
C LYS A 76 -8.68 -8.44 -5.93
N ASP A 77 -9.65 -8.90 -5.16
CA ASP A 77 -10.17 -8.18 -3.99
C ASP A 77 -9.24 -8.35 -2.76
N ILE A 78 -7.98 -7.92 -2.89
CA ILE A 78 -6.94 -8.03 -1.85
C ILE A 78 -6.19 -6.71 -1.78
N LEU A 79 -6.29 -5.99 -0.66
CA LEU A 79 -5.51 -4.78 -0.42
C LEU A 79 -4.07 -5.11 -0.07
N LEU A 80 -3.17 -4.19 -0.33
CA LEU A 80 -1.77 -4.34 0.09
C LEU A 80 -1.66 -4.30 1.61
N SER A 81 -2.49 -3.49 2.29
CA SER A 81 -2.55 -3.45 3.75
C SER A 81 -2.96 -4.80 4.37
N ASP A 82 -3.85 -5.57 3.73
CA ASP A 82 -4.23 -6.91 4.17
C ASP A 82 -3.01 -7.86 4.17
N ILE A 83 -2.18 -7.76 3.12
CA ILE A 83 -0.96 -8.56 3.00
C ILE A 83 0.05 -8.12 4.08
N ILE A 84 0.27 -6.83 4.26
CA ILE A 84 1.21 -6.32 5.27
C ILE A 84 0.75 -6.71 6.69
N TYR A 85 -0.55 -6.63 6.97
CA TYR A 85 -1.12 -7.12 8.23
C TYR A 85 -0.90 -8.62 8.41
N PHE A 86 -1.07 -9.43 7.36
CA PHE A 86 -0.76 -10.87 7.41
C PHE A 86 0.72 -11.15 7.71
N LEU A 87 1.64 -10.26 7.31
CA LEU A 87 3.06 -10.37 7.64
C LEU A 87 3.38 -10.06 9.11
N GLU A 88 2.44 -9.52 9.90
CA GLU A 88 2.55 -9.40 11.37
C GLU A 88 2.42 -10.77 12.05
N SER A 89 3.40 -11.66 11.84
CA SER A 89 3.40 -13.01 12.40
C SER A 89 4.75 -13.42 12.98
N ASP A 90 4.71 -14.37 13.93
CA ASP A 90 5.89 -14.95 14.58
C ASP A 90 6.90 -15.53 13.58
N GLU A 91 6.41 -16.11 12.49
CA GLU A 91 7.27 -16.70 11.45
C GLU A 91 8.08 -15.60 10.74
N ILE A 92 7.43 -14.52 10.35
CA ILE A 92 8.10 -13.37 9.73
C ILE A 92 9.03 -12.68 10.72
N CYS A 93 8.64 -12.56 12.00
CA CYS A 93 9.52 -12.05 13.05
C CYS A 93 10.82 -12.83 13.16
N ARG A 94 10.77 -14.18 13.07
CA ARG A 94 11.97 -15.03 13.09
C ARG A 94 12.85 -14.81 11.85
N ILE A 95 12.26 -14.68 10.67
CA ILE A 95 13.00 -14.41 9.43
C ILE A 95 13.74 -13.06 9.53
N ILE A 96 13.04 -12.00 9.96
CA ILE A 96 13.64 -10.67 10.13
C ILE A 96 14.74 -10.72 11.20
N LYS A 97 14.50 -11.39 12.33
CA LYS A 97 15.49 -11.52 13.42
C LYS A 97 16.76 -12.26 12.97
N ASN A 98 16.67 -13.21 12.04
CA ASN A 98 17.84 -13.90 11.51
C ASN A 98 18.71 -12.96 10.65
N GLU A 99 18.09 -12.04 9.92
CA GLU A 99 18.80 -11.05 9.10
C GLU A 99 19.30 -9.85 9.94
N PHE A 100 18.51 -9.43 10.94
CA PHE A 100 18.78 -8.31 11.84
C PHE A 100 18.82 -8.79 13.30
N PRO A 101 19.88 -9.52 13.71
CA PRO A 101 19.97 -10.15 15.03
C PRO A 101 20.03 -9.16 16.19
N GLU A 102 20.28 -7.88 15.96
CA GLU A 102 20.27 -6.80 16.96
C GLU A 102 18.85 -6.40 17.41
N LEU A 103 17.83 -6.55 16.55
CA LEU A 103 16.47 -6.10 16.85
C LEU A 103 15.74 -7.06 17.78
N THR A 104 15.13 -6.59 18.86
CA THR A 104 14.24 -7.42 19.69
C THR A 104 12.96 -7.78 18.94
N VAL A 105 12.27 -8.84 19.38
CA VAL A 105 10.96 -9.23 18.80
C VAL A 105 9.97 -8.07 18.84
N LYS A 106 9.92 -7.33 19.97
CA LYS A 106 9.04 -6.17 20.12
C LYS A 106 9.35 -5.03 19.15
N GLU A 107 10.62 -4.80 18.84
CA GLU A 107 11.02 -3.79 17.85
C GLU A 107 10.58 -4.21 16.45
N ILE A 108 10.70 -5.50 16.10
CA ILE A 108 10.24 -6.03 14.82
C ILE A 108 8.71 -5.93 14.71
N GLU A 109 7.96 -6.34 15.73
CA GLU A 109 6.51 -6.21 15.80
C GLU A 109 6.08 -4.74 15.64
N ALA A 110 6.78 -3.81 16.29
CA ALA A 110 6.52 -2.38 16.15
C ALA A 110 6.75 -1.89 14.71
N VAL A 111 7.83 -2.33 14.05
CA VAL A 111 8.11 -1.99 12.65
C VAL A 111 7.01 -2.50 11.72
N GLN A 112 6.60 -3.77 11.86
CA GLN A 112 5.52 -4.34 11.06
C GLN A 112 4.21 -3.57 11.29
N ARG A 113 3.89 -3.23 12.54
CA ARG A 113 2.69 -2.46 12.87
C ARG A 113 2.68 -1.07 12.24
N VAL A 114 3.83 -0.39 12.21
CA VAL A 114 3.97 0.90 11.54
C VAL A 114 3.74 0.78 10.04
N PHE A 115 4.27 -0.28 9.39
CA PHE A 115 4.01 -0.51 7.97
C PHE A 115 2.52 -0.73 7.67
N THR A 116 1.83 -1.52 8.48
CA THR A 116 0.37 -1.72 8.34
C THR A 116 -0.37 -0.40 8.46
N ILE A 117 -0.07 0.41 9.46
CA ILE A 117 -0.73 1.72 9.66
C ILE A 117 -0.46 2.67 8.48
N ILE A 118 0.78 2.72 7.97
CA ILE A 118 1.12 3.54 6.81
C ILE A 118 0.32 3.09 5.59
N MET A 119 0.27 1.78 5.32
CA MET A 119 -0.44 1.25 4.16
C MET A 119 -1.95 1.47 4.25
N SER A 120 -2.56 1.18 5.41
CA SER A 120 -3.98 1.46 5.64
C SER A 120 -4.30 2.95 5.59
N GLY A 121 -3.36 3.82 5.98
CA GLY A 121 -3.53 5.27 5.90
C GLY A 121 -3.62 5.85 4.48
N LEU A 122 -3.29 5.05 3.46
CA LEU A 122 -3.43 5.42 2.04
C LEU A 122 -4.80 5.06 1.45
N GLU A 123 -5.69 4.46 2.25
CA GLU A 123 -6.98 3.94 1.81
C GLU A 123 -8.12 4.92 2.08
N CYS A 124 -9.19 4.82 1.30
CA CYS A 124 -10.46 5.49 1.55
C CYS A 124 -11.50 4.44 1.94
N LEU A 125 -12.14 4.62 3.09
CA LEU A 125 -13.24 3.77 3.54
C LEU A 125 -14.57 4.46 3.19
N GLU A 126 -15.45 3.71 2.54
CA GLU A 126 -16.86 4.10 2.39
C GLU A 126 -17.52 4.14 3.79
N LEU A 127 -18.06 5.31 4.16
CA LEU A 127 -18.78 5.53 5.40
C LEU A 127 -20.29 5.31 5.17
N ASP A 128 -21.02 5.02 6.25
CA ASP A 128 -22.48 5.06 6.19
C ASP A 128 -22.94 6.53 6.15
N ASP A 129 -24.05 6.80 5.45
CA ASP A 129 -24.77 8.08 5.50
C ASP A 129 -25.37 8.36 6.89
#